data_AF-A0A0G4KI80-F1
#
_entry.id   AF-A0A0G4KI80-F1
#
_cell.length_a   1.000
_cell.length_b   1.000
_cell.length_c   1.000
_cell.angle_alpha   90.00
_cell.angle_beta   90.00
_cell.angle_gamma   90.00
#
_symmetry.space_group_name_H-M   'P 1'
#
loop_
_entity.id
_entity.type
_entity.pdbx_description
1 polymer ?
#
loop_
_entity_poly.entity_id
_entity_poly.type
_entity_poly.pdbx_seq_one_letter_code
_entity_poly.pdbx_strand_id
1 'polypeptide(L)'
;MDESVYWDAPEYQPLQGDAHVEELPFVDVPLDDGPPPASPSPSPVRDADEESDFLDQQRFDAPNTPSSTSEDAPQQPAFDRNVGSDDEVEAPEQAAPRRKPGGYESRIEQILYENPSLPILITDAGKSAESGGKYIVYTIRTGNLEVRRRYSEFATLRDALTRLHPTLIIPPIPEKHTMADYAANPTNAKQDQQIIDLRKRMLAVFLNRCRVMNEVREDGVWWRFLDPNASWSEVLNSHPISSIPKSVLRAPPLDPANASAAHSYLPVPSSSAKLKAGGGHTDPSSSYGQGTPHGRFPPDNSNLTEEQLDPYFNAFEASSKDLESLLTGPMEKVNRRTVSHLQSLAADLCDLGSRFNGFALSEPSATLGPAIERVGQAADSSYIATEELAGSLGASFAEPMRESAQFAGVVRNVLKYRQLKRIQQEQTNDELNRKKGQLEELERSEAESRRIEQYLNSSQVHTPSPKRSTSLRETGTSPQYSRETEDTASIDSDFPPTHGEPAPSASQGIPQRSNSSPGHRKVQSNNSITNKIFGPIRHAIQGVADVDPERTRRDLIGKTRESIEQLQQAQVASEHDVQDASLSILTDLKRFQADKEEDLRRYMLAYAKSQIEWAKKNQETWKEAKAEIDKIDES
;
A
#
# COMPACT_ATOMS: atom_id res chain seq x y z
N MET A 1 55.38 41.38 37.83
CA MET A 1 54.20 41.41 38.72
C MET A 1 53.00 41.41 37.80
N ASP A 2 52.81 40.34 37.03
CA ASP A 2 52.29 39.01 37.42
C ASP A 2 50.94 39.11 38.12
N GLU A 3 49.90 38.61 37.43
CA GLU A 3 49.01 37.60 37.98
C GLU A 3 48.26 36.90 36.81
N SER A 4 48.76 35.71 36.48
CA SER A 4 48.08 34.68 35.69
C SER A 4 47.01 34.00 36.56
N VAL A 5 45.76 33.92 36.09
CA VAL A 5 44.74 33.03 36.67
C VAL A 5 44.66 31.79 35.79
N TYR A 6 45.21 30.70 36.32
CA TYR A 6 45.19 29.34 35.81
C TYR A 6 43.78 28.74 35.97
N TRP A 7 43.24 28.11 34.93
CA TRP A 7 42.08 27.21 35.05
C TRP A 7 42.59 25.78 34.94
N ASP A 8 42.60 25.07 36.06
CA ASP A 8 42.92 23.63 36.15
C ASP A 8 41.85 22.79 35.45
N ALA A 9 42.28 21.92 34.53
CA ALA A 9 41.48 20.81 34.02
C ALA A 9 41.68 19.57 34.91
N PRO A 10 40.64 18.78 35.22
CA PRO A 10 40.79 17.60 36.06
C PRO A 10 41.50 16.46 35.30
N GLU A 11 42.55 15.90 35.91
CA GLU A 11 43.24 14.69 35.46
C GLU A 11 42.29 13.47 35.45
N TYR A 12 42.28 12.75 34.33
CA TYR A 12 41.56 11.49 34.17
C TYR A 12 42.46 10.33 34.64
N GLN A 13 42.11 9.69 35.74
CA GLN A 13 42.74 8.43 36.18
C GLN A 13 42.07 7.25 35.47
N PRO A 14 42.82 6.33 34.83
CA PRO A 14 42.25 5.13 34.25
C PRO A 14 41.90 4.12 35.36
N LEU A 15 40.64 3.68 35.38
CA LEU A 15 40.17 2.56 36.20
C LEU A 15 40.76 1.26 35.69
N GLN A 16 41.55 0.59 36.53
CA GLN A 16 41.98 -0.80 36.36
C GLN A 16 40.79 -1.72 36.72
N GLY A 17 40.28 -2.44 35.73
CA GLY A 17 39.25 -3.47 35.93
C GLY A 17 39.17 -4.38 34.70
N ASP A 18 39.57 -5.64 34.89
CA ASP A 18 39.58 -6.71 33.88
C ASP A 18 38.18 -6.92 33.28
N ALA A 19 38.09 -6.76 31.96
CA ALA A 19 37.04 -7.37 31.15
C ALA A 19 37.72 -8.04 29.94
N HIS A 20 37.74 -9.37 29.97
CA HIS A 20 38.16 -10.21 28.85
C HIS A 20 37.34 -9.85 27.60
N VAL A 21 38.01 -9.32 26.57
CA VAL A 21 37.48 -9.23 25.21
C VAL A 21 38.06 -10.43 24.46
N GLU A 22 37.22 -11.38 24.07
CA GLU A 22 37.60 -12.39 23.06
C GLU A 22 37.79 -11.65 21.72
N GLU A 23 39.05 -11.58 21.27
CA GLU A 23 39.38 -11.20 19.90
C GLU A 23 38.90 -12.30 18.95
N LEU A 24 37.94 -11.97 18.07
CA LEU A 24 37.66 -12.78 16.90
C LEU A 24 38.77 -12.57 15.86
N PRO A 25 39.31 -13.64 15.24
CA PRO A 25 40.44 -13.51 14.33
C PRO A 25 40.03 -12.78 13.03
N PHE A 26 40.84 -11.79 12.68
CA PHE A 26 40.83 -11.12 11.39
C PHE A 26 41.25 -12.15 10.32
N VAL A 27 40.38 -12.41 9.35
CA VAL A 27 40.73 -13.24 8.18
C VAL A 27 41.32 -12.31 7.13
N ASP A 28 42.62 -12.42 6.89
CA ASP A 28 43.30 -11.79 5.78
C ASP A 28 42.74 -12.32 4.45
N VAL A 29 42.16 -11.43 3.65
CA VAL A 29 41.82 -11.69 2.25
C VAL A 29 42.99 -11.19 1.40
N PRO A 30 43.72 -12.05 0.68
CA PRO A 30 44.82 -11.62 -0.17
C PRO A 30 44.31 -10.73 -1.32
N LEU A 31 44.97 -9.59 -1.52
CA LEU A 31 44.88 -8.81 -2.76
C LEU A 31 45.69 -9.54 -3.84
N ASP A 32 45.03 -9.88 -4.94
CA ASP A 32 45.66 -10.50 -6.12
C ASP A 32 46.39 -9.42 -6.94
N ASP A 33 47.72 -9.38 -6.85
CA ASP A 33 48.62 -8.53 -7.66
C ASP A 33 48.94 -9.18 -9.02
N GLY A 34 47.91 -9.49 -9.80
CA GLY A 34 48.03 -9.93 -11.19
C GLY A 34 48.02 -8.75 -12.18
N PRO A 35 48.87 -8.73 -13.23
CA PRO A 35 48.79 -7.71 -14.28
C PRO A 35 47.53 -7.91 -15.15
N PRO A 36 46.93 -6.84 -15.70
CA PRO A 36 45.70 -6.95 -16.47
C PRO A 36 45.90 -7.66 -17.81
N PRO A 37 44.88 -8.37 -18.35
CA PRO A 37 44.97 -9.00 -19.65
C PRO A 37 45.07 -7.96 -20.78
N ALA A 38 45.97 -8.23 -21.73
CA ALA A 38 46.31 -7.37 -22.85
C ALA A 38 45.14 -7.16 -23.83
N SER A 39 44.89 -5.90 -24.20
CA SER A 39 44.01 -5.54 -25.31
C SER A 39 44.65 -5.88 -26.66
N PRO A 40 43.89 -6.33 -27.67
CA PRO A 40 44.45 -6.67 -28.98
C PRO A 40 44.90 -5.41 -29.74
N SER A 41 46.11 -5.47 -30.28
CA SER A 41 46.79 -4.41 -31.02
C SER A 41 46.17 -4.17 -32.41
N PRO A 42 46.20 -2.93 -32.93
CA PRO A 42 45.80 -2.64 -34.31
C PRO A 42 46.94 -2.96 -35.29
N SER A 43 46.58 -3.51 -36.46
CA SER A 43 47.52 -3.78 -37.56
C SER A 43 47.90 -2.50 -38.33
N PRO A 44 49.06 -2.47 -39.02
CA PRO A 44 49.78 -1.23 -39.31
C PRO A 44 49.41 -0.58 -40.66
N VAL A 45 49.69 0.73 -40.68
CA VAL A 45 49.58 1.70 -41.76
C VAL A 45 50.48 1.34 -42.95
N ARG A 46 49.99 1.60 -44.17
CA ARG A 46 50.81 1.82 -45.38
C ARG A 46 50.56 3.25 -45.86
N ASP A 47 51.63 4.04 -45.92
CA ASP A 47 51.67 5.36 -46.53
C ASP A 47 51.62 5.28 -48.06
N ALA A 48 50.94 6.23 -48.70
CA ALA A 48 51.34 6.86 -49.95
C ALA A 48 50.49 8.12 -50.21
N ASP A 49 51.20 9.19 -50.54
CA ASP A 49 50.79 10.56 -50.78
C ASP A 49 49.93 10.80 -52.05
N GLU A 50 49.46 12.06 -52.14
CA GLU A 50 49.15 12.89 -53.33
C GLU A 50 47.67 13.18 -53.69
N GLU A 51 47.30 14.43 -53.36
CA GLU A 51 46.66 15.49 -54.15
C GLU A 51 45.48 15.25 -55.13
N SER A 52 44.56 16.23 -55.05
CA SER A 52 43.77 16.88 -56.12
C SER A 52 42.33 16.41 -56.44
N ASP A 53 41.37 17.21 -55.95
CA ASP A 53 40.47 18.10 -56.71
C ASP A 53 39.47 17.59 -57.81
N PHE A 54 38.25 18.14 -57.71
CA PHE A 54 37.18 18.33 -58.72
C PHE A 54 36.25 17.18 -59.23
N LEU A 55 34.94 17.46 -59.09
CA LEU A 55 33.78 17.29 -60.00
C LEU A 55 33.07 15.92 -60.25
N ASP A 56 31.81 15.90 -59.79
CA ASP A 56 30.55 15.85 -60.57
C ASP A 56 30.02 14.52 -61.17
N GLN A 57 28.68 14.49 -61.25
CA GLN A 57 27.76 13.62 -62.02
C GLN A 57 27.40 12.23 -61.45
N GLN A 58 26.18 12.06 -60.91
CA GLN A 58 24.88 11.83 -61.59
C GLN A 58 24.66 10.39 -62.10
N ARG A 59 23.58 9.76 -61.60
CA ARG A 59 22.48 8.98 -62.27
C ARG A 59 21.95 7.90 -61.28
N PHE A 60 20.68 7.95 -60.81
CA PHE A 60 19.40 7.53 -61.45
C PHE A 60 19.49 6.10 -62.04
N ASP A 61 18.63 5.09 -61.82
CA ASP A 61 17.22 4.91 -61.43
C ASP A 61 17.07 3.47 -60.86
N ALA A 62 16.34 3.17 -59.76
CA ALA A 62 14.88 2.94 -59.62
C ALA A 62 14.44 1.45 -59.88
N PRO A 63 13.22 1.01 -59.46
CA PRO A 63 13.03 -0.12 -58.52
C PRO A 63 12.11 -1.23 -59.07
N ASN A 64 11.84 -2.31 -58.31
CA ASN A 64 10.67 -3.17 -58.56
C ASN A 64 10.20 -3.95 -57.31
N THR A 65 8.89 -3.88 -57.06
CA THR A 65 8.03 -4.80 -56.28
C THR A 65 6.80 -5.10 -57.16
N PRO A 66 5.80 -5.91 -56.77
CA PRO A 66 5.77 -7.25 -56.13
C PRO A 66 4.87 -8.24 -56.95
N SER A 67 4.77 -9.53 -56.57
CA SER A 67 3.58 -10.33 -56.93
C SER A 67 3.37 -11.58 -56.05
N SER A 68 2.15 -12.11 -56.17
CA SER A 68 1.31 -12.90 -55.25
C SER A 68 1.32 -14.44 -55.50
N THR A 69 0.58 -15.17 -54.65
CA THR A 69 0.03 -16.56 -54.79
C THR A 69 1.00 -17.72 -54.47
N SER A 70 0.67 -18.89 -53.87
CA SER A 70 -0.56 -19.59 -53.43
C SER A 70 -0.20 -20.90 -52.66
N GLU A 71 -1.06 -21.32 -51.72
CA GLU A 71 -1.53 -22.69 -51.32
C GLU A 71 -0.60 -23.85 -50.85
N ASP A 72 -0.97 -24.42 -49.66
CA ASP A 72 -1.11 -25.84 -49.20
C ASP A 72 -0.02 -26.92 -49.48
N ALA A 73 0.38 -27.87 -48.61
CA ALA A 73 -0.08 -28.42 -47.32
C ALA A 73 1.06 -29.31 -46.66
N PRO A 74 0.81 -30.36 -45.82
CA PRO A 74 1.08 -30.38 -44.36
C PRO A 74 2.08 -31.47 -43.86
N GLN A 75 2.59 -31.38 -42.62
CA GLN A 75 2.88 -32.56 -41.75
C GLN A 75 3.22 -32.18 -40.29
N GLN A 76 2.75 -33.04 -39.37
CA GLN A 76 2.65 -32.86 -37.91
C GLN A 76 3.89 -33.40 -37.12
N PRO A 77 3.83 -33.71 -35.79
CA PRO A 77 4.70 -33.11 -34.79
C PRO A 77 5.74 -34.09 -34.21
N ALA A 78 6.89 -33.59 -33.77
CA ALA A 78 7.81 -34.37 -32.94
C ALA A 78 7.86 -33.77 -31.53
N PHE A 79 7.20 -34.46 -30.61
CA PHE A 79 7.54 -34.41 -29.20
C PHE A 79 8.95 -34.98 -29.03
N ASP A 80 9.83 -34.25 -28.34
CA ASP A 80 10.86 -34.91 -27.54
C ASP A 80 11.07 -34.16 -26.23
N ARG A 81 10.77 -34.87 -25.15
CA ARG A 81 11.18 -34.54 -23.79
C ARG A 81 12.60 -35.07 -23.64
N ASN A 82 13.55 -34.22 -23.28
CA ASN A 82 14.62 -34.70 -22.42
C ASN A 82 15.06 -33.63 -21.41
N VAL A 83 15.28 -34.11 -20.20
CA VAL A 83 15.56 -33.38 -18.97
C VAL A 83 17.06 -33.46 -18.69
N GLY A 84 17.64 -32.33 -18.29
CA GLY A 84 18.79 -32.26 -17.40
C GLY A 84 20.12 -31.91 -18.03
N SER A 85 20.66 -30.74 -17.66
CA SER A 85 22.03 -30.55 -17.15
C SER A 85 22.32 -29.04 -17.07
N ASP A 86 22.98 -28.66 -15.97
CA ASP A 86 23.61 -27.37 -15.63
C ASP A 86 23.81 -26.37 -16.78
N ASP A 87 23.31 -25.15 -16.59
CA ASP A 87 23.82 -23.98 -17.29
C ASP A 87 24.30 -22.93 -16.28
N GLU A 88 25.60 -22.68 -16.38
CA GLU A 88 26.35 -21.60 -15.76
C GLU A 88 25.74 -20.25 -16.14
N VAL A 89 25.74 -19.32 -15.18
CA VAL A 89 25.20 -17.97 -15.36
C VAL A 89 26.17 -17.15 -16.22
N GLU A 90 26.04 -17.24 -17.55
CA GLU A 90 26.64 -16.28 -18.47
C GLU A 90 25.99 -14.90 -18.30
N ALA A 91 26.81 -13.86 -18.15
CA ALA A 91 26.38 -12.47 -18.11
C ALA A 91 25.66 -12.08 -19.42
N PRO A 92 24.60 -11.24 -19.39
CA PRO A 92 23.83 -10.98 -20.58
C PRO A 92 24.60 -10.03 -21.52
N GLU A 93 25.15 -10.58 -22.60
CA GLU A 93 25.36 -9.85 -23.84
C GLU A 93 24.04 -9.19 -24.27
N GLN A 94 24.13 -8.02 -24.92
CA GLN A 94 23.01 -7.18 -25.33
C GLN A 94 21.93 -7.98 -26.09
N ALA A 95 20.92 -8.44 -25.37
CA ALA A 95 19.81 -9.19 -25.94
C ALA A 95 19.06 -8.30 -26.95
N ALA A 96 18.91 -8.79 -28.18
CA ALA A 96 18.10 -8.15 -29.20
C ALA A 96 16.69 -7.84 -28.65
N PRO A 97 16.05 -6.72 -29.06
CA PRO A 97 14.76 -6.30 -28.53
C PRO A 97 13.72 -7.40 -28.73
N ARG A 98 13.19 -7.90 -27.60
CA ARG A 98 12.16 -8.94 -27.59
C ARG A 98 10.89 -8.35 -28.20
N ARG A 99 10.38 -8.95 -29.29
CA ARG A 99 9.10 -8.56 -29.89
C ARG A 99 7.96 -9.27 -29.17
N LYS A 100 6.95 -8.52 -28.75
CA LYS A 100 5.77 -9.10 -28.07
C LYS A 100 4.93 -9.93 -29.06
N PRO A 101 4.66 -11.22 -28.78
CA PRO A 101 3.72 -12.00 -29.56
C PRO A 101 2.32 -11.36 -29.49
N GLY A 102 1.68 -11.14 -30.64
CA GLY A 102 0.35 -10.49 -30.72
C GLY A 102 0.37 -8.98 -30.98
N GLY A 103 1.54 -8.35 -31.08
CA GLY A 103 1.68 -6.93 -31.38
C GLY A 103 1.63 -6.03 -30.14
N TYR A 104 1.57 -4.72 -30.38
CA TYR A 104 1.54 -3.67 -29.36
C TYR A 104 0.27 -2.84 -29.51
N GLU A 105 -0.38 -2.49 -28.41
CA GLU A 105 -1.52 -1.57 -28.36
C GLU A 105 -1.09 -0.11 -28.57
N SER A 106 0.14 0.23 -28.20
CA SER A 106 0.66 1.60 -28.31
C SER A 106 2.17 1.66 -28.53
N ARG A 107 2.65 2.82 -28.98
CA ARG A 107 4.08 3.08 -29.12
C ARG A 107 4.82 3.05 -27.77
N ILE A 108 4.18 3.50 -26.70
CA ILE A 108 4.78 3.50 -25.37
C ILE A 108 4.92 2.07 -24.83
N GLU A 109 3.92 1.20 -25.07
CA GLU A 109 4.00 -0.21 -24.70
C GLU A 109 5.16 -0.90 -25.43
N GLN A 110 5.32 -0.63 -26.73
CA GLN A 110 6.45 -1.15 -27.50
C GLN A 110 7.79 -0.73 -26.89
N ILE A 111 7.97 0.56 -26.61
CA ILE A 111 9.23 1.10 -26.06
C ILE A 111 9.56 0.40 -24.74
N LEU A 112 8.58 0.27 -23.85
CA LEU A 112 8.77 -0.31 -22.52
C LEU A 112 8.99 -1.82 -22.54
N TYR A 113 8.35 -2.54 -23.47
CA TYR A 113 8.52 -3.98 -23.63
C TYR A 113 9.87 -4.33 -24.26
N GLU A 114 10.26 -3.62 -25.33
CA GLU A 114 11.52 -3.86 -26.03
C GLU A 114 12.73 -3.36 -25.22
N ASN A 115 12.54 -2.35 -24.35
CA ASN A 115 13.60 -1.75 -23.54
C ASN A 115 13.24 -1.79 -22.04
N PRO A 116 13.26 -2.96 -21.41
CA PRO A 116 12.84 -3.14 -20.02
C PRO A 116 13.80 -2.55 -18.99
N SER A 117 14.89 -1.91 -19.39
CA SER A 117 15.78 -1.12 -18.52
C SER A 117 15.67 0.40 -18.75
N LEU A 118 14.85 0.85 -19.72
CA LEU A 118 14.74 2.25 -20.07
C LEU A 118 14.14 3.06 -18.90
N PRO A 119 14.84 4.07 -18.37
CA PRO A 119 14.35 4.87 -17.27
C PRO A 119 13.24 5.83 -17.71
N ILE A 120 12.30 6.09 -16.81
CA ILE A 120 11.28 7.13 -16.97
C ILE A 120 11.76 8.37 -16.21
N LEU A 121 11.86 9.50 -16.92
CA LEU A 121 12.39 10.74 -16.38
C LEU A 121 11.29 11.78 -16.28
N ILE A 122 11.22 12.51 -15.17
CA ILE A 122 10.46 13.76 -15.12
C ILE A 122 11.46 14.87 -15.39
N THR A 123 11.42 15.46 -16.58
CA THR A 123 12.43 16.42 -17.05
C THR A 123 12.16 17.82 -16.54
N ASP A 124 10.88 18.22 -16.50
CA ASP A 124 10.45 19.55 -16.10
C ASP A 124 9.24 19.50 -15.14
N ALA A 125 9.12 20.52 -14.29
CA ALA A 125 8.00 20.70 -13.38
C ALA A 125 7.73 22.20 -13.18
N GLY A 126 6.63 22.69 -13.72
CA GLY A 126 6.36 24.13 -13.75
C GLY A 126 4.89 24.49 -13.89
N LYS A 127 4.58 25.78 -13.71
CA LYS A 127 3.25 26.34 -13.99
C LYS A 127 3.02 26.33 -15.51
N SER A 128 2.01 25.60 -15.97
CA SER A 128 1.69 25.58 -17.40
C SER A 128 1.11 26.92 -17.87
N ALA A 129 1.72 27.49 -18.91
CA ALA A 129 1.23 28.70 -19.59
C ALA A 129 -0.16 28.46 -20.21
N GLU A 130 -0.41 27.27 -20.75
CA GLU A 130 -1.69 26.85 -21.35
C GLU A 130 -2.82 26.80 -20.32
N SER A 131 -2.52 26.54 -19.05
CA SER A 131 -3.51 26.41 -17.96
C SER A 131 -3.70 27.68 -17.13
N GLY A 132 -3.11 28.81 -17.56
CA GLY A 132 -3.12 30.06 -16.80
C GLY A 132 -2.40 29.95 -15.45
N GLY A 133 -1.44 29.02 -15.32
CA GLY A 133 -0.65 28.83 -14.10
C GLY A 133 -1.40 28.32 -12.87
N LYS A 134 -2.61 27.76 -13.02
CA LYS A 134 -3.45 27.27 -11.91
C LYS A 134 -2.88 26.07 -11.15
N TYR A 135 -2.02 25.27 -11.79
CA TYR A 135 -1.43 24.07 -11.21
C TYR A 135 -0.05 23.79 -11.81
N ILE A 136 0.75 22.99 -11.09
CA ILE A 136 2.04 22.48 -11.56
C ILE A 136 1.81 21.27 -12.46
N VAL A 137 2.49 21.28 -13.60
CA VAL A 137 2.53 20.21 -14.60
C VAL A 137 3.91 19.60 -14.62
N TYR A 138 3.96 18.27 -14.67
CA TYR A 138 5.17 17.47 -14.74
C TYR A 138 5.31 16.92 -16.16
N THR A 139 6.45 17.19 -16.78
CA THR A 139 6.80 16.68 -18.10
C THR A 139 7.54 15.36 -17.95
N ILE A 140 6.90 14.28 -18.37
CA ILE A 140 7.40 12.91 -18.25
C ILE A 140 7.95 12.48 -19.60
N ARG A 141 9.20 12.03 -19.63
CA ARG A 141 9.89 11.53 -20.81
C ARG A 141 10.17 10.04 -20.67
N THR A 142 9.83 9.29 -21.71
CA THR A 142 10.12 7.85 -21.83
C THR A 142 10.64 7.58 -23.24
N GLY A 143 11.96 7.43 -23.37
CA GLY A 143 12.62 7.36 -24.67
C GLY A 143 12.41 8.65 -25.46
N ASN A 144 11.79 8.52 -26.64
CA ASN A 144 11.45 9.65 -27.51
C ASN A 144 10.03 10.19 -27.31
N LEU A 145 9.26 9.66 -26.35
CA LEU A 145 7.91 10.13 -26.03
C LEU A 145 7.94 11.10 -24.84
N GLU A 146 7.08 12.11 -24.90
CA GLU A 146 6.92 13.10 -23.85
C GLU A 146 5.43 13.34 -23.57
N VAL A 147 5.01 13.21 -22.32
CA VAL A 147 3.64 13.45 -21.87
C VAL A 147 3.63 14.40 -20.67
N ARG A 148 2.62 15.26 -20.60
CA ARG A 148 2.45 16.20 -19.50
C ARG A 148 1.31 15.75 -18.59
N ARG A 149 1.58 15.61 -17.29
CA ARG A 149 0.60 15.19 -16.28
C ARG A 149 0.66 16.09 -15.05
N ARG A 150 -0.47 16.35 -14.39
CA ARG A 150 -0.53 17.09 -13.12
C ARG A 150 -0.57 16.15 -11.92
N TYR A 151 -0.21 16.65 -10.73
CA TYR A 151 -0.19 15.84 -9.50
C TYR A 151 -1.50 15.08 -9.23
N SER A 152 -2.67 15.70 -9.45
CA SER A 152 -3.95 15.02 -9.22
C SER A 152 -4.19 13.83 -10.16
N GLU A 153 -3.57 13.81 -11.33
CA GLU A 153 -3.62 12.65 -12.24
C GLU A 153 -2.76 11.50 -11.71
N PHE A 154 -1.56 11.78 -11.19
CA PHE A 154 -0.75 10.79 -10.46
C PHE A 154 -1.51 10.21 -9.26
N ALA A 155 -2.23 11.05 -8.52
CA ALA A 155 -3.05 10.58 -7.40
C ALA A 155 -4.16 9.61 -7.86
N THR A 156 -4.85 9.93 -8.95
CA THR A 156 -5.86 9.01 -9.53
C THR A 156 -5.24 7.76 -10.16
N LEU A 157 -4.01 7.84 -10.70
CA LEU A 157 -3.29 6.67 -11.19
C LEU A 157 -2.98 5.73 -10.04
N ARG A 158 -2.40 6.24 -8.96
CA ARG A 158 -2.11 5.43 -7.77
C ARG A 158 -3.37 4.80 -7.18
N ASP A 159 -4.47 5.55 -7.11
CA ASP A 159 -5.78 5.03 -6.67
C ASP A 159 -6.29 3.91 -7.59
N ALA A 160 -6.19 4.10 -8.91
CA ALA A 160 -6.55 3.07 -9.88
C ALA A 160 -5.71 1.80 -9.71
N LEU A 161 -4.37 1.92 -9.60
CA LEU A 161 -3.48 0.78 -9.39
C LEU A 161 -3.76 0.06 -8.07
N THR A 162 -4.05 0.79 -6.99
CA THR A 162 -4.37 0.18 -5.68
C THR A 162 -5.68 -0.60 -5.72
N ARG A 163 -6.64 -0.18 -6.56
CA ARG A 163 -7.93 -0.90 -6.73
C ARG A 163 -7.83 -2.07 -7.70
N LEU A 164 -6.99 -1.97 -8.74
CA LEU A 164 -6.71 -3.05 -9.68
C LEU A 164 -5.85 -4.14 -9.06
N HIS A 165 -4.96 -3.77 -8.14
CA HIS A 165 -3.96 -4.67 -7.56
C HIS A 165 -3.99 -4.61 -6.02
N PRO A 166 -5.10 -5.04 -5.37
CA PRO A 166 -5.27 -4.91 -3.92
C PRO A 166 -4.30 -5.77 -3.11
N THR A 167 -3.64 -6.74 -3.73
CA THR A 167 -2.65 -7.63 -3.11
C THR A 167 -1.20 -7.13 -3.26
N LEU A 168 -0.96 -6.06 -4.04
CA LEU A 168 0.39 -5.56 -4.32
C LEU A 168 0.70 -4.30 -3.49
N ILE A 169 1.95 -4.19 -3.05
CA ILE A 169 2.50 -3.01 -2.38
C ILE A 169 2.82 -1.94 -3.43
N ILE A 170 1.79 -1.21 -3.86
CA ILE A 170 1.92 -0.10 -4.81
C ILE A 170 2.69 1.06 -4.16
N PRO A 171 3.77 1.57 -4.80
CA PRO A 171 4.60 2.63 -4.22
C PRO A 171 3.80 3.88 -3.78
N PRO A 172 4.16 4.50 -2.64
CA PRO A 172 3.53 5.73 -2.20
C PRO A 172 3.89 6.90 -3.13
N ILE A 173 3.04 7.92 -3.13
CA ILE A 173 3.32 9.21 -3.77
C ILE A 173 3.38 10.29 -2.68
N PRO A 174 4.10 11.40 -2.90
CA PRO A 174 4.20 12.50 -1.93
C PRO A 174 2.82 13.04 -1.56
N GLU A 175 2.66 13.56 -0.34
CA GLU A 175 1.36 14.07 0.12
C GLU A 175 0.81 15.24 -0.71
N LYS A 176 -0.51 15.38 -0.66
CA LYS A 176 -1.22 16.50 -1.31
C LYS A 176 -1.08 17.77 -0.47
N HIS A 177 -0.01 18.53 -0.72
CA HIS A 177 0.10 19.93 -0.34
C HIS A 177 -0.96 20.79 -1.05
N THR A 178 -1.60 21.70 -0.32
CA THR A 178 -2.70 22.52 -0.81
C THR A 178 -2.17 23.63 -1.71
N MET A 179 -2.82 23.92 -2.84
CA MET A 179 -2.42 25.01 -3.74
C MET A 179 -2.49 26.41 -3.09
N ALA A 180 -3.22 26.56 -1.98
CA ALA A 180 -3.24 27.78 -1.19
C ALA A 180 -1.87 28.12 -0.60
N ASP A 181 -1.07 27.11 -0.24
CA ASP A 181 0.27 27.29 0.32
C ASP A 181 1.25 27.89 -0.73
N TYR A 182 1.08 27.51 -2.00
CA TYR A 182 1.92 27.95 -3.14
C TYR A 182 1.59 29.34 -3.69
N ALA A 183 0.41 29.88 -3.38
CA ALA A 183 -0.09 31.12 -3.98
C ALA A 183 -0.24 32.27 -2.98
N ALA A 184 -0.33 31.96 -1.67
CA ALA A 184 -0.60 32.96 -0.65
C ALA A 184 0.61 33.83 -0.28
N ASN A 185 1.85 33.33 -0.39
CA ASN A 185 3.04 34.02 0.11
C ASN A 185 4.21 34.01 -0.90
N PRO A 186 4.43 35.06 -1.70
CA PRO A 186 5.60 35.18 -2.58
C PRO A 186 6.96 35.19 -1.84
N THR A 187 6.96 35.36 -0.52
CA THR A 187 8.16 35.20 0.34
C THR A 187 8.62 33.74 0.49
N ASN A 188 7.79 32.75 0.12
CA ASN A 188 8.07 31.32 0.29
C ASN A 188 8.48 30.59 -1.01
N ALA A 189 8.84 31.30 -2.09
CA ALA A 189 9.19 30.70 -3.37
C ALA A 189 10.28 29.60 -3.28
N LYS A 190 11.23 29.73 -2.33
CA LYS A 190 12.25 28.69 -2.06
C LYS A 190 11.64 27.40 -1.50
N GLN A 191 10.66 27.50 -0.60
CA GLN A 191 9.97 26.33 -0.04
C GLN A 191 9.10 25.66 -1.11
N ASP A 192 8.42 26.44 -1.94
CA ASP A 192 7.63 25.92 -3.05
C ASP A 192 8.48 25.11 -4.03
N GLN A 193 9.68 25.61 -4.37
CA GLN A 193 10.63 24.90 -5.22
C GLN A 193 11.11 23.60 -4.59
N GLN A 194 11.45 23.60 -3.28
CA GLN A 194 11.83 22.38 -2.57
C GLN A 194 10.73 21.31 -2.60
N ILE A 195 9.46 21.70 -2.44
CA ILE A 195 8.35 20.75 -2.52
C ILE A 195 8.14 20.25 -3.95
N ILE A 196 8.29 21.12 -4.96
CA ILE A 196 8.21 20.73 -6.38
C ILE A 196 9.31 19.72 -6.72
N ASP A 197 10.54 19.98 -6.28
CA ASP A 197 11.69 19.11 -6.53
C ASP A 197 11.55 17.76 -5.83
N LEU A 198 11.12 17.76 -4.56
CA LEU A 198 10.78 16.54 -3.82
C LEU A 198 9.70 15.74 -4.57
N ARG A 199 8.63 16.40 -5.02
CA ARG A 199 7.56 15.75 -5.79
C ARG A 199 8.08 15.17 -7.10
N LYS A 200 8.86 15.93 -7.84
CA LYS A 200 9.49 15.49 -9.10
C LYS A 200 10.29 14.20 -8.89
N ARG A 201 11.11 14.14 -7.83
CA ARG A 201 11.89 12.95 -7.47
C ARG A 201 10.98 11.78 -7.09
N MET A 202 10.08 11.95 -6.13
CA MET A 202 9.23 10.86 -5.65
C MET A 202 8.26 10.34 -6.72
N LEU A 203 7.73 11.19 -7.59
CA LEU A 203 6.87 10.76 -8.70
C LEU A 203 7.67 9.98 -9.75
N ALA A 204 8.93 10.36 -10.01
CA ALA A 204 9.81 9.58 -10.87
C ALA A 204 10.13 8.21 -10.25
N VAL A 205 10.37 8.14 -8.94
CA VAL A 205 10.55 6.87 -8.22
C VAL A 205 9.29 6.00 -8.30
N PHE A 206 8.11 6.58 -8.06
CA PHE A 206 6.83 5.89 -8.21
C PHE A 206 6.68 5.24 -9.60
N LEU A 207 6.92 5.99 -10.69
CA LEU A 207 6.82 5.45 -12.05
C LEU A 207 7.83 4.34 -12.31
N ASN A 208 9.10 4.52 -11.90
CA ASN A 208 10.13 3.51 -12.15
C ASN A 208 9.98 2.26 -11.28
N ARG A 209 9.43 2.37 -10.06
CA ARG A 209 9.08 1.19 -9.24
C ARG A 209 7.89 0.44 -9.84
N CYS A 210 6.84 1.12 -10.30
CA CYS A 210 5.73 0.47 -11.02
C CYS A 210 6.20 -0.24 -12.30
N ARG A 211 7.20 0.31 -13.00
CA ARG A 211 7.77 -0.28 -14.23
C ARG A 211 8.36 -1.68 -14.03
N VAL A 212 8.87 -2.00 -12.85
CA VAL A 212 9.45 -3.33 -12.56
C VAL A 212 8.42 -4.34 -12.06
N MET A 213 7.18 -3.92 -11.81
CA MET A 213 6.07 -4.79 -11.38
C MET A 213 5.35 -5.34 -12.62
N ASN A 214 5.40 -6.66 -12.84
CA ASN A 214 4.87 -7.28 -14.05
C ASN A 214 3.36 -7.10 -14.16
N GLU A 215 2.64 -7.32 -13.06
CA GLU A 215 1.19 -7.21 -12.94
C GLU A 215 0.70 -5.79 -13.28
N VAL A 216 1.45 -4.76 -12.86
CA VAL A 216 1.16 -3.34 -13.15
C VAL A 216 1.44 -3.00 -14.62
N ARG A 217 2.41 -3.64 -15.27
CA ARG A 217 2.64 -3.43 -16.71
C ARG A 217 1.57 -4.10 -17.57
N GLU A 218 1.09 -5.27 -17.14
CA GLU A 218 0.14 -6.09 -17.88
C GLU A 218 -1.30 -5.57 -17.81
N ASP A 219 -1.63 -4.75 -16.81
CA ASP A 219 -2.97 -4.16 -16.64
C ASP A 219 -3.42 -3.18 -17.75
N GLY A 220 -2.48 -2.72 -18.58
CA GLY A 220 -2.77 -1.77 -19.65
C GLY A 220 -2.92 -0.31 -19.19
N VAL A 221 -3.22 -0.05 -17.92
CA VAL A 221 -3.55 1.26 -17.36
C VAL A 221 -2.29 2.08 -17.12
N TRP A 222 -1.27 1.48 -16.51
CA TRP A 222 -0.07 2.22 -16.09
C TRP A 222 0.68 2.83 -17.28
N TRP A 223 0.91 2.08 -18.37
CA TRP A 223 1.62 2.62 -19.52
C TRP A 223 0.76 3.59 -20.35
N ARG A 224 -0.58 3.49 -20.34
CA ARG A 224 -1.47 4.50 -20.96
C ARG A 224 -1.35 5.86 -20.28
N PHE A 225 -0.99 5.91 -19.00
CA PHE A 225 -0.68 7.18 -18.33
C PHE A 225 0.53 7.89 -18.97
N LEU A 226 1.47 7.11 -19.50
CA LEU A 226 2.70 7.57 -20.17
C LEU A 226 2.50 7.85 -21.66
N ASP A 227 1.35 7.49 -22.24
CA ASP A 227 1.06 7.69 -23.66
C ASP A 227 0.61 9.16 -23.93
N PRO A 228 1.30 9.91 -24.81
CA PRO A 228 0.87 11.24 -25.23
C PRO A 228 -0.48 11.26 -25.95
N ASN A 229 -0.88 10.14 -26.56
CA ASN A 229 -2.12 10.02 -27.32
C ASN A 229 -3.31 9.55 -26.47
N ALA A 230 -3.07 9.14 -25.23
CA ALA A 230 -4.14 8.69 -24.33
C ALA A 230 -4.67 9.83 -23.46
N SER A 231 -5.98 10.04 -23.54
CA SER A 231 -6.71 10.90 -22.61
C SER A 231 -6.83 10.20 -21.25
N TRP A 232 -6.19 10.75 -20.21
CA TRP A 232 -6.24 10.14 -18.87
C TRP A 232 -7.67 10.04 -18.33
N SER A 233 -8.53 11.01 -18.64
CA SER A 233 -9.94 10.95 -18.27
C SER A 233 -10.68 9.80 -18.95
N GLU A 234 -10.34 9.47 -20.20
CA GLU A 234 -10.94 8.35 -20.92
C GLU A 234 -10.50 7.02 -20.32
N VAL A 235 -9.19 6.88 -20.04
CA VAL A 235 -8.61 5.69 -19.38
C VAL A 235 -9.31 5.38 -18.06
N LEU A 236 -9.61 6.41 -17.25
CA LEU A 236 -10.34 6.23 -15.97
C LEU A 236 -11.78 5.76 -16.14
N ASN A 237 -12.41 6.04 -17.28
CA ASN A 237 -13.82 5.70 -17.56
C ASN A 237 -13.95 4.48 -18.50
N SER A 238 -12.84 3.82 -18.85
CA SER A 238 -12.82 2.60 -19.63
C SER A 238 -12.46 1.38 -18.77
N HIS A 239 -12.74 0.19 -19.31
CA HIS A 239 -12.20 -1.06 -18.77
C HIS A 239 -10.64 -0.99 -18.77
N PRO A 240 -9.94 -1.52 -17.75
CA PRO A 240 -10.46 -2.27 -16.60
C PRO A 240 -11.00 -1.43 -15.43
N ILE A 241 -10.64 -0.14 -15.35
CA ILE A 241 -10.92 0.69 -14.16
C ILE A 241 -12.43 0.88 -13.92
N SER A 242 -13.20 1.18 -14.96
CA SER A 242 -14.64 1.42 -14.84
C SER A 242 -15.43 0.17 -14.44
N SER A 243 -14.85 -1.02 -14.63
CA SER A 243 -15.47 -2.32 -14.34
C SER A 243 -15.29 -2.76 -12.89
N ILE A 244 -14.38 -2.13 -12.14
CA ILE A 244 -14.11 -2.50 -10.74
C ILE A 244 -15.33 -2.16 -9.88
N PRO A 245 -15.85 -3.12 -9.09
CA PRO A 245 -16.93 -2.86 -8.15
C PRO A 245 -16.58 -1.76 -7.13
N LYS A 246 -17.59 -1.03 -6.66
CA LYS A 246 -17.40 0.02 -5.64
C LYS A 246 -16.66 -0.47 -4.39
N SER A 247 -16.87 -1.72 -4.01
CA SER A 247 -16.12 -2.41 -2.97
C SER A 247 -15.26 -3.48 -3.62
N VAL A 248 -13.94 -3.33 -3.53
CA VAL A 248 -12.96 -4.31 -4.06
C VAL A 248 -13.13 -5.68 -3.39
N LEU A 249 -13.73 -5.76 -2.20
CA LEU A 249 -14.05 -7.02 -1.54
C LEU A 249 -15.10 -7.85 -2.29
N ARG A 250 -15.86 -7.25 -3.22
CA ARG A 250 -16.81 -7.94 -4.12
C ARG A 250 -16.19 -8.23 -5.49
N ALA A 251 -14.89 -8.42 -5.54
CA ALA A 251 -14.18 -8.81 -6.74
C ALA A 251 -13.07 -9.82 -6.39
N PRO A 252 -12.62 -10.61 -7.37
CA PRO A 252 -11.43 -11.44 -7.23
C PRO A 252 -10.22 -10.57 -6.86
N PRO A 253 -9.31 -11.05 -5.99
CA PRO A 253 -8.15 -10.29 -5.56
C PRO A 253 -7.11 -10.06 -6.67
N LEU A 254 -7.01 -10.99 -7.62
CA LEU A 254 -6.04 -10.94 -8.73
C LEU A 254 -6.58 -10.29 -10.00
N ASP A 255 -7.91 -10.24 -10.14
CA ASP A 255 -8.57 -9.61 -11.28
C ASP A 255 -9.85 -8.88 -10.84
N PRO A 256 -9.73 -7.72 -10.17
CA PRO A 256 -10.88 -7.00 -9.66
C PRO A 256 -11.82 -6.45 -10.74
N ALA A 257 -11.37 -6.38 -11.99
CA ALA A 257 -12.15 -5.84 -13.11
C ALA A 257 -13.14 -6.87 -13.69
N ASN A 258 -12.93 -8.16 -13.43
CA ASN A 258 -13.74 -9.25 -13.97
C ASN A 258 -14.46 -10.04 -12.85
N ALA A 259 -15.23 -9.33 -12.01
CA ALA A 259 -15.98 -9.93 -10.93
C ALA A 259 -17.11 -10.86 -11.43
N SER A 260 -17.12 -12.12 -10.96
CA SER A 260 -18.18 -13.07 -11.28
C SER A 260 -19.49 -12.76 -10.54
N ALA A 261 -20.61 -13.34 -10.99
CA ALA A 261 -21.92 -13.18 -10.35
C ALA A 261 -21.91 -13.58 -8.86
N ALA A 262 -21.12 -14.59 -8.48
CA ALA A 262 -20.97 -15.05 -7.10
C ALA A 262 -20.48 -13.94 -6.16
N HIS A 263 -19.59 -13.06 -6.65
CA HIS A 263 -19.03 -11.98 -5.83
C HIS A 263 -20.07 -10.91 -5.45
N SER A 264 -21.18 -10.82 -6.19
CA SER A 264 -22.26 -9.87 -5.87
C SER A 264 -22.99 -10.23 -4.57
N TYR A 265 -22.97 -11.51 -4.20
CA TYR A 265 -23.60 -12.05 -2.99
C TYR A 265 -22.68 -12.00 -1.77
N LEU A 266 -21.40 -11.64 -1.93
CA LEU A 266 -20.47 -11.56 -0.81
C LEU A 266 -20.85 -10.42 0.16
N PRO A 267 -20.83 -10.69 1.48
CA PRO A 267 -20.98 -9.66 2.48
C PRO A 267 -19.80 -8.68 2.43
N VAL A 268 -20.00 -7.45 2.86
CA VAL A 268 -18.91 -6.45 2.96
C VAL A 268 -18.66 -6.20 4.44
N PRO A 269 -17.58 -6.77 5.02
CA PRO A 269 -17.23 -6.53 6.40
C PRO A 269 -16.99 -5.05 6.70
N SER A 270 -17.21 -4.65 7.95
CA SER A 270 -16.81 -3.33 8.43
C SER A 270 -15.29 -3.18 8.35
N SER A 271 -14.80 -1.98 8.03
CA SER A 271 -13.37 -1.65 8.03
C SER A 271 -12.70 -1.80 9.40
N SER A 272 -13.48 -1.94 10.47
CA SER A 272 -13.01 -2.14 11.86
C SER A 272 -13.24 -3.56 12.36
N ALA A 273 -13.74 -4.47 11.50
CA ALA A 273 -13.92 -5.87 11.86
C ALA A 273 -12.56 -6.52 12.16
N LYS A 274 -12.54 -7.43 13.13
CA LYS A 274 -11.37 -8.21 13.52
C LYS A 274 -11.70 -9.69 13.39
N LEU A 275 -10.69 -10.49 13.05
CA LEU A 275 -10.82 -11.94 13.08
C LEU A 275 -11.14 -12.39 14.51
N LYS A 276 -12.05 -13.35 14.62
CA LYS A 276 -12.36 -13.98 15.90
C LYS A 276 -11.10 -14.70 16.36
N ALA A 277 -10.53 -14.27 17.49
CA ALA A 277 -9.29 -14.88 17.99
C ALA A 277 -9.55 -16.36 18.28
N GLY A 278 -9.06 -17.25 17.42
CA GLY A 278 -8.79 -18.63 17.78
C GLY A 278 -7.81 -18.58 18.95
N GLY A 279 -8.16 -19.20 20.08
CA GLY A 279 -7.56 -18.97 21.40
C GLY A 279 -6.06 -19.25 21.54
N GLY A 280 -5.23 -18.41 20.94
CA GLY A 280 -3.79 -18.33 21.17
C GLY A 280 -3.42 -16.91 21.56
N HIS A 281 -3.35 -16.65 22.86
CA HIS A 281 -2.64 -15.49 23.38
C HIS A 281 -1.17 -15.60 22.95
N THR A 282 -0.77 -14.86 21.93
CA THR A 282 0.63 -14.53 21.74
C THR A 282 0.86 -13.17 22.38
N ASP A 283 1.64 -13.19 23.46
CA ASP A 283 1.98 -12.00 24.23
C ASP A 283 2.74 -11.02 23.32
N PRO A 284 2.35 -9.74 23.19
CA PRO A 284 3.02 -8.79 22.31
C PRO A 284 4.43 -8.37 22.78
N SER A 285 4.90 -8.90 23.93
CA SER A 285 6.06 -8.37 24.65
C SER A 285 7.36 -9.16 24.45
N SER A 286 7.38 -10.23 23.65
CA SER A 286 8.56 -11.09 23.46
C SER A 286 9.31 -10.88 22.12
N SER A 287 9.06 -9.78 21.41
CA SER A 287 9.68 -9.51 20.09
C SER A 287 11.03 -8.80 20.13
N TYR A 288 11.63 -8.57 21.31
CA TYR A 288 12.99 -8.04 21.39
C TYR A 288 14.01 -9.18 21.54
N GLY A 289 14.68 -9.52 20.44
CA GLY A 289 16.04 -10.06 20.48
C GLY A 289 16.25 -11.54 20.22
N GLN A 290 15.20 -12.34 19.96
CA GLN A 290 15.38 -13.73 19.54
C GLN A 290 14.40 -14.04 18.42
N GLY A 291 14.90 -14.60 17.32
CA GLY A 291 14.13 -14.87 16.11
C GLY A 291 12.77 -15.45 16.43
N THR A 292 11.74 -14.97 15.73
CA THR A 292 10.43 -15.60 15.73
C THR A 292 10.64 -17.12 15.60
N PRO A 293 10.00 -17.97 16.43
CA PRO A 293 10.20 -19.42 16.35
C PRO A 293 9.84 -19.98 14.97
N HIS A 294 9.11 -19.19 14.19
CA HIS A 294 8.86 -19.36 12.76
C HIS A 294 9.67 -18.30 11.99
N GLY A 295 10.41 -18.66 10.94
CA GLY A 295 11.18 -17.70 10.13
C GLY A 295 10.33 -16.54 9.58
N ARG A 296 10.97 -15.49 9.01
CA ARG A 296 10.27 -14.29 8.49
C ARG A 296 9.14 -14.63 7.51
N PHE A 297 9.31 -15.70 6.73
CA PHE A 297 8.34 -16.22 5.79
C PHE A 297 8.08 -17.70 6.07
N PRO A 298 6.89 -18.22 5.70
CA PRO A 298 6.61 -19.64 5.78
C PRO A 298 7.54 -20.45 4.85
N PRO A 299 7.88 -21.70 5.20
CA PRO A 299 8.66 -22.58 4.33
C PRO A 299 7.95 -22.84 2.99
N ASP A 300 8.68 -22.79 1.87
CA ASP A 300 8.09 -22.86 0.52
C ASP A 300 7.30 -24.16 0.24
N ASN A 301 7.61 -25.26 0.93
CA ASN A 301 6.95 -26.57 0.77
C ASN A 301 5.87 -26.87 1.83
N SER A 302 5.43 -25.86 2.58
CA SER A 302 4.45 -26.06 3.65
C SER A 302 3.02 -25.81 3.16
N ASN A 303 2.18 -26.85 3.16
CA ASN A 303 0.73 -26.73 2.94
C ASN A 303 0.06 -26.22 4.22
N LEU A 304 0.25 -24.93 4.52
CA LEU A 304 -0.29 -24.29 5.72
C LEU A 304 -1.75 -23.89 5.52
N THR A 305 -2.55 -24.01 6.57
CA THR A 305 -3.89 -23.43 6.59
C THR A 305 -3.81 -21.91 6.76
N GLU A 306 -4.88 -21.21 6.41
CA GLU A 306 -4.96 -19.75 6.56
C GLU A 306 -4.72 -19.27 8.00
N GLU A 307 -5.16 -20.04 9.00
CA GLU A 307 -4.91 -19.76 10.42
C GLU A 307 -3.44 -19.93 10.79
N GLN A 308 -2.76 -20.90 10.19
CA GLN A 308 -1.32 -21.12 10.38
C GLN A 308 -0.47 -20.06 9.68
N LEU A 309 -1.00 -19.38 8.66
CA LEU A 309 -0.34 -18.26 7.99
C LEU A 309 -0.46 -16.95 8.77
N ASP A 310 -1.52 -16.76 9.56
CA ASP A 310 -1.80 -15.51 10.28
C ASP A 310 -0.62 -14.99 11.14
N PRO A 311 0.14 -15.83 11.88
CA PRO A 311 1.32 -15.37 12.61
C PRO A 311 2.40 -14.69 11.75
N TYR A 312 2.63 -15.17 10.52
CA TYR A 312 3.63 -14.59 9.61
C TYR A 312 3.23 -13.19 9.14
N PHE A 313 1.95 -13.00 8.79
CA PHE A 313 1.42 -11.70 8.39
C PHE A 313 1.43 -10.71 9.56
N ASN A 314 1.03 -11.15 10.76
CA ASN A 314 1.07 -10.32 11.96
C ASN A 314 2.50 -9.89 12.32
N ALA A 315 3.48 -10.80 12.20
CA ALA A 315 4.88 -10.48 12.42
C ALA A 315 5.42 -9.48 11.37
N PHE A 316 5.01 -9.61 10.11
CA PHE A 316 5.37 -8.66 9.07
C PHE A 316 4.75 -7.27 9.32
N GLU A 317 3.50 -7.21 9.76
CA GLU A 317 2.83 -5.96 10.13
C GLU A 317 3.54 -5.25 11.29
N ALA A 318 3.85 -6.00 12.36
CA ALA A 318 4.55 -5.49 13.53
C ALA A 318 5.94 -4.95 13.16
N SER A 319 6.74 -5.74 12.45
CA SER A 319 8.08 -5.32 12.02
C SER A 319 8.06 -4.10 11.08
N SER A 320 7.06 -3.99 10.20
CA SER A 320 6.88 -2.82 9.34
C SER A 320 6.55 -1.55 10.14
N LYS A 321 5.74 -1.67 11.18
CA LYS A 321 5.39 -0.57 12.09
C LYS A 321 6.58 -0.14 12.94
N ASP A 322 7.37 -1.09 13.44
CA ASP A 322 8.57 -0.79 14.22
C ASP A 322 9.62 -0.08 13.36
N LEU A 323 9.80 -0.53 12.11
CA LEU A 323 10.68 0.14 11.15
C LEU A 323 10.24 1.58 10.87
N GLU A 324 8.95 1.82 10.61
CA GLU A 324 8.40 3.18 10.44
C GLU A 324 8.70 4.08 11.65
N SER A 325 8.48 3.56 12.87
CA SER A 325 8.78 4.27 14.11
C SER A 325 10.26 4.65 14.21
N LEU A 326 11.16 3.74 13.86
CA LEU A 326 12.61 3.99 13.85
C LEU A 326 13.00 5.05 12.80
N LEU A 327 12.50 4.92 11.58
CA LEU A 327 12.84 5.81 10.47
C LEU A 327 12.32 7.24 10.67
N THR A 328 11.08 7.39 11.11
CA THR A 328 10.45 8.71 11.34
C THR A 328 10.81 9.35 12.69
N GLY A 329 11.30 8.54 13.65
CA GLY A 329 11.55 8.97 15.01
C GLY A 329 13.03 9.27 15.27
N PRO A 330 13.79 8.34 15.88
CA PRO A 330 15.17 8.56 16.26
C PRO A 330 16.09 8.82 15.07
N MET A 331 15.90 8.11 13.95
CA MET A 331 16.79 8.25 12.78
C MET A 331 16.66 9.63 12.14
N GLU A 332 15.43 10.09 11.86
CA GLU A 332 15.18 11.43 11.32
C GLU A 332 15.70 12.54 12.25
N LYS A 333 15.57 12.38 13.57
CA LYS A 333 16.11 13.35 14.55
C LYS A 333 17.62 13.46 14.48
N VAL A 334 18.34 12.33 14.42
CA VAL A 334 19.79 12.31 14.30
C VAL A 334 20.22 12.91 12.97
N ASN A 335 19.62 12.47 11.86
CA ASN A 335 19.92 12.98 10.53
C ASN A 335 19.72 14.50 10.42
N ARG A 336 18.59 15.03 10.92
CA ARG A 336 18.34 16.47 10.95
C ARG A 336 19.39 17.23 11.75
N ARG A 337 19.79 16.70 12.92
CA ARG A 337 20.84 17.30 13.74
C ARG A 337 22.19 17.31 13.01
N THR A 338 22.55 16.22 12.34
CA THR A 338 23.78 16.11 11.54
C THR A 338 23.80 17.15 10.43
N VAL A 339 22.71 17.28 9.65
CA VAL A 339 22.63 18.27 8.57
C VAL A 339 22.71 19.70 9.13
N SER A 340 22.01 20.02 10.21
CA SER A 340 22.10 21.34 10.84
C SER A 340 23.51 21.65 11.38
N HIS A 341 24.21 20.65 11.90
CA HIS A 341 25.58 20.82 12.36
C HIS A 341 26.53 21.09 11.19
N LEU A 342 26.39 20.37 10.08
CA LEU A 342 27.19 20.62 8.87
C LEU A 342 26.96 22.03 8.31
N GLN A 343 25.71 22.51 8.30
CA GLN A 343 25.38 23.88 7.88
C GLN A 343 26.02 24.93 8.79
N SER A 344 26.03 24.70 10.11
CA SER A 344 26.73 25.58 11.05
C SER A 344 28.23 25.59 10.80
N LEU A 345 28.83 24.41 10.63
CA LEU A 345 30.26 24.28 10.32
C LEU A 345 30.62 24.98 9.01
N ALA A 346 29.78 24.87 7.99
CA ALA A 346 29.95 25.56 6.73
C ALA A 346 29.97 27.09 6.92
N ALA A 347 29.03 27.64 7.71
CA ALA A 347 29.00 29.06 8.02
C ALA A 347 30.27 29.53 8.76
N ASP A 348 30.74 28.75 9.74
CA ASP A 348 31.97 29.05 10.49
C ASP A 348 33.21 29.03 9.58
N LEU A 349 33.29 28.05 8.67
CA LEU A 349 34.38 27.95 7.69
C LEU A 349 34.40 29.13 6.71
N CYS A 350 33.21 29.61 6.28
CA CYS A 350 33.09 30.78 5.42
C CYS A 350 33.59 32.05 6.13
N ASP A 351 33.21 32.26 7.40
CA ASP A 351 33.72 33.41 8.18
C ASP A 351 35.23 33.29 8.37
N LEU A 352 35.73 32.10 8.71
CA LEU A 352 37.16 31.83 8.88
C LEU A 352 37.97 32.11 7.61
N GLY A 353 37.52 31.62 6.45
CA GLY A 353 38.15 31.88 5.16
C GLY A 353 38.21 33.36 4.84
N SER A 354 37.09 34.07 5.02
CA SER A 354 37.02 35.52 4.80
C SER A 354 38.02 36.31 5.67
N ARG A 355 38.20 35.91 6.94
CA ARG A 355 39.12 36.55 7.88
C ARG A 355 40.58 36.29 7.51
N PHE A 356 40.93 35.05 7.14
CA PHE A 356 42.29 34.73 6.70
C PHE A 356 42.65 35.43 5.40
N ASN A 357 41.73 35.44 4.42
CA ASN A 357 41.94 36.18 3.18
C ASN A 357 42.13 37.69 3.45
N GLY A 358 41.35 38.27 4.37
CA GLY A 358 41.55 39.65 4.81
C GLY A 358 42.88 39.89 5.52
N PHE A 359 43.32 38.95 6.36
CA PHE A 359 44.60 39.03 7.06
C PHE A 359 45.79 38.97 6.09
N ALA A 360 45.74 38.08 5.10
CA ALA A 360 46.77 37.95 4.08
C ALA A 360 47.05 39.29 3.34
N LEU A 361 46.02 40.10 3.08
CA LEU A 361 46.17 41.41 2.44
C LEU A 361 46.97 42.41 3.28
N SER A 362 47.00 42.24 4.60
CA SER A 362 47.74 43.11 5.52
C SER A 362 49.16 42.64 5.81
N GLU A 363 49.53 41.44 5.36
CA GLU A 363 50.83 40.83 5.64
C GLU A 363 51.84 41.15 4.53
N PRO A 364 52.89 41.94 4.82
CA PRO A 364 53.88 42.34 3.80
C PRO A 364 54.90 41.26 3.46
N SER A 365 55.04 40.20 4.28
CA SER A 365 56.01 39.13 4.01
C SER A 365 55.67 38.35 2.75
N ALA A 366 56.68 38.17 1.89
CA ALA A 366 56.55 37.51 0.59
C ALA A 366 56.25 36.00 0.69
N THR A 367 56.53 35.36 1.84
CA THR A 367 56.29 33.93 2.07
C THR A 367 55.14 33.69 3.04
N LEU A 368 54.97 34.53 4.07
CA LEU A 368 53.89 34.39 5.06
C LEU A 368 52.54 34.84 4.51
N GLY A 369 52.47 35.93 3.74
CA GLY A 369 51.22 36.43 3.16
C GLY A 369 50.51 35.38 2.27
N PRO A 370 51.21 34.78 1.28
CA PRO A 370 50.66 33.70 0.46
C PRO A 370 50.24 32.45 1.25
N ALA A 371 50.98 32.08 2.30
CA ALA A 371 50.61 30.95 3.15
C ALA A 371 49.31 31.21 3.91
N ILE A 372 49.12 32.43 4.45
CA ILE A 372 47.87 32.85 5.11
C ILE A 372 46.71 32.87 4.10
N GLU A 373 46.93 33.38 2.89
CA GLU A 373 45.92 33.37 1.82
C GLU A 373 45.51 31.93 1.47
N ARG A 374 46.48 31.01 1.36
CA ARG A 374 46.20 29.61 1.03
C ARG A 374 45.40 28.90 2.12
N VAL A 375 45.62 29.25 3.40
CA VAL A 375 44.76 28.78 4.51
C VAL A 375 43.34 29.31 4.38
N GLY A 376 43.18 30.60 4.03
CA GLY A 376 41.85 31.19 3.79
C GLY A 376 41.10 30.52 2.64
N GLN A 377 41.77 30.30 1.51
CA GLN A 377 41.24 29.56 0.36
C GLN A 377 40.89 28.10 0.72
N ALA A 378 41.68 27.44 1.58
CA ALA A 378 41.36 26.10 2.06
C ALA A 378 40.08 26.08 2.91
N ALA A 379 39.90 27.06 3.80
CA ALA A 379 38.67 27.21 4.56
C ALA A 379 37.44 27.48 3.66
N ASP A 380 37.56 28.34 2.63
CA ASP A 380 36.49 28.59 1.66
C ASP A 380 36.13 27.32 0.84
N SER A 381 37.12 26.53 0.43
CA SER A 381 36.91 25.24 -0.23
C SER A 381 36.20 24.24 0.68
N SER A 382 36.63 24.15 1.94
CA SER A 382 35.99 23.34 2.97
C SER A 382 34.54 23.76 3.22
N TYR A 383 34.25 25.06 3.20
CA TYR A 383 32.88 25.60 3.28
C TYR A 383 32.00 25.04 2.14
N ILE A 384 32.43 25.22 0.89
CA ILE A 384 31.66 24.77 -0.29
C ILE A 384 31.44 23.25 -0.25
N ALA A 385 32.49 22.49 0.06
CA ALA A 385 32.40 21.04 0.19
C ALA A 385 31.43 20.60 1.28
N THR A 386 31.35 21.33 2.39
CA THR A 386 30.47 21.02 3.52
C THR A 386 29.00 21.33 3.21
N GLU A 387 28.70 22.44 2.51
CA GLU A 387 27.35 22.71 1.98
C GLU A 387 26.89 21.64 0.98
N GLU A 388 27.79 21.23 0.09
CA GLU A 388 27.55 20.16 -0.88
C GLU A 388 27.23 18.82 -0.18
N LEU A 389 27.99 18.46 0.86
CA LEU A 389 27.72 17.29 1.70
C LEU A 389 26.33 17.40 2.36
N ALA A 390 26.01 18.53 2.99
CA ALA A 390 24.73 18.72 3.67
C ALA A 390 23.54 18.58 2.69
N GLY A 391 23.67 19.15 1.49
CA GLY A 391 22.68 19.01 0.41
C GLY A 391 22.55 17.56 -0.08
N SER A 392 23.68 16.88 -0.32
CA SER A 392 23.72 15.49 -0.75
C SER A 392 23.04 14.56 0.26
N LEU A 393 23.38 14.66 1.55
CA LEU A 393 22.76 13.85 2.60
C LEU A 393 21.24 14.07 2.69
N GLY A 394 20.77 15.29 2.43
CA GLY A 394 19.34 15.58 2.33
C GLY A 394 18.66 14.80 1.20
N ALA A 395 19.21 14.86 -0.01
CA ALA A 395 18.58 14.29 -1.21
C ALA A 395 18.82 12.77 -1.39
N SER A 396 20.02 12.27 -1.08
CA SER A 396 20.41 10.89 -1.37
C SER A 396 20.27 9.93 -0.18
N PHE A 397 20.03 10.44 1.03
CA PHE A 397 19.86 9.64 2.24
C PHE A 397 18.53 9.94 2.94
N ALA A 398 18.30 11.20 3.34
CA ALA A 398 17.13 11.55 4.14
C ALA A 398 15.80 11.34 3.39
N GLU A 399 15.75 11.74 2.12
CA GLU A 399 14.57 11.56 1.27
C GLU A 399 14.21 10.08 1.05
N PRO A 400 15.12 9.20 0.54
CA PRO A 400 14.85 7.77 0.42
C PRO A 400 14.45 7.10 1.74
N MET A 401 15.03 7.53 2.87
CA MET A 401 14.68 7.03 4.19
C MET A 401 13.22 7.37 4.55
N ARG A 402 12.79 8.62 4.30
CA ARG A 402 11.39 9.03 4.52
C ARG A 402 10.43 8.31 3.58
N GLU A 403 10.81 8.10 2.32
CA GLU A 403 10.03 7.29 1.37
C GLU A 403 9.87 5.85 1.88
N SER A 404 10.95 5.22 2.35
CA SER A 404 10.93 3.87 2.94
C SER A 404 9.93 3.76 4.10
N ALA A 405 9.86 4.79 4.95
CA ALA A 405 8.88 4.82 6.05
C ALA A 405 7.42 4.83 5.57
N GLN A 406 7.12 5.49 4.44
CA GLN A 406 5.76 5.57 3.90
C GLN A 406 5.21 4.21 3.44
N PHE A 407 6.08 3.25 3.09
CA PHE A 407 5.65 1.91 2.70
C PHE A 407 4.98 1.14 3.84
N ALA A 408 5.27 1.45 5.11
CA ALA A 408 4.64 0.77 6.23
C ALA A 408 3.11 0.95 6.23
N GLY A 409 2.62 2.14 5.84
CA GLY A 409 1.19 2.39 5.64
C GLY A 409 0.60 1.58 4.49
N VAL A 410 1.35 1.38 3.40
CA VAL A 410 0.92 0.57 2.25
C VAL A 410 0.82 -0.91 2.63
N VAL A 411 1.84 -1.44 3.30
CA VAL A 411 1.86 -2.83 3.80
C VAL A 411 0.65 -3.08 4.70
N ARG A 412 0.37 -2.21 5.66
CA ARG A 412 -0.81 -2.33 6.54
C ARG A 412 -2.12 -2.39 5.75
N ASN A 413 -2.26 -1.61 4.68
CA ASN A 413 -3.48 -1.63 3.87
C ASN A 413 -3.66 -2.95 3.12
N VAL A 414 -2.57 -3.52 2.58
CA VAL A 414 -2.58 -4.82 1.89
C VAL A 414 -2.89 -5.96 2.88
N LEU A 415 -2.26 -5.97 4.06
CA LEU A 415 -2.53 -6.95 5.11
C LEU A 415 -3.97 -6.85 5.64
N LYS A 416 -4.48 -5.62 5.78
CA LYS A 416 -5.87 -5.37 6.14
C LYS A 416 -6.84 -5.88 5.08
N TYR A 417 -6.52 -5.74 3.79
CA TYR A 417 -7.33 -6.32 2.71
C TYR A 417 -7.44 -7.84 2.85
N ARG A 418 -6.33 -8.54 3.10
CA ARG A 418 -6.34 -9.99 3.39
C ARG A 418 -7.23 -10.31 4.59
N GLN A 419 -7.07 -9.57 5.69
CA GLN A 419 -7.88 -9.78 6.89
C GLN A 419 -9.38 -9.62 6.61
N LEU A 420 -9.76 -8.63 5.80
CA LEU A 420 -11.16 -8.41 5.42
C LEU A 420 -11.69 -9.54 4.53
N LYS A 421 -10.88 -10.11 3.61
CA LYS A 421 -11.26 -11.30 2.83
C LYS A 421 -11.48 -12.52 3.72
N ARG A 422 -10.61 -12.75 4.72
CA ARG A 422 -10.78 -13.81 5.73
C ARG A 422 -12.08 -13.65 6.53
N ILE A 423 -12.37 -12.44 7.00
CA ILE A 423 -13.62 -12.15 7.72
C ILE A 423 -14.84 -12.32 6.80
N GLN A 424 -14.74 -11.92 5.53
CA GLN A 424 -15.80 -12.09 4.55
C GLN A 424 -16.12 -13.57 4.33
N GLN A 425 -15.11 -14.45 4.28
CA GLN A 425 -15.28 -15.90 4.22
C GLN A 425 -16.01 -16.45 5.46
N GLU A 426 -15.58 -16.08 6.67
CA GLU A 426 -16.24 -16.50 7.93
C GLU A 426 -17.72 -16.06 7.94
N GLN A 427 -18.00 -14.81 7.59
CA GLN A 427 -19.37 -14.27 7.53
C GLN A 427 -20.24 -14.99 6.49
N THR A 428 -19.67 -15.33 5.33
CA THR A 428 -20.39 -16.05 4.27
C THR A 428 -20.75 -17.45 4.74
N ASN A 429 -19.82 -18.15 5.40
CA ASN A 429 -20.04 -19.48 5.96
C ASN A 429 -21.11 -19.47 7.06
N ASP A 430 -21.04 -18.52 7.98
CA ASP A 430 -22.02 -18.35 9.06
C ASP A 430 -23.41 -18.06 8.51
N GLU A 431 -23.51 -17.17 7.52
CA GLU A 431 -24.79 -16.83 6.90
C GLU A 431 -25.39 -18.01 6.13
N LEU A 432 -24.56 -18.76 5.40
CA LEU A 432 -24.98 -19.97 4.71
C LEU A 432 -25.49 -21.03 5.69
N ASN A 433 -24.77 -21.28 6.77
CA ASN A 433 -25.18 -22.23 7.81
C ASN A 433 -26.48 -21.82 8.49
N ARG A 434 -26.63 -20.53 8.79
CA ARG A 434 -27.87 -19.96 9.32
C ARG A 434 -29.03 -20.17 8.35
N LYS A 435 -28.83 -19.94 7.05
CA LYS A 435 -29.87 -20.12 6.02
C LYS A 435 -30.26 -21.58 5.83
N LYS A 436 -29.30 -22.50 5.86
CA LYS A 436 -29.55 -23.95 5.86
C LYS A 436 -30.39 -24.38 7.05
N GLY A 437 -30.07 -23.89 8.26
CA GLY A 437 -30.88 -24.15 9.45
C GLY A 437 -32.31 -23.58 9.35
N GLN A 438 -32.45 -22.37 8.81
CA GLN A 438 -33.78 -21.77 8.53
C GLN A 438 -34.59 -22.60 7.54
N LEU A 439 -33.96 -23.13 6.48
CA LEU A 439 -34.63 -23.98 5.51
C LEU A 439 -35.14 -25.28 6.17
N GLU A 440 -34.32 -25.93 6.99
CA GLU A 440 -34.69 -27.16 7.69
C GLU A 440 -35.89 -26.93 8.62
N GLU A 441 -35.93 -25.80 9.33
CA GLU A 441 -37.06 -25.43 10.18
C GLU A 441 -38.33 -25.16 9.36
N LEU A 442 -38.22 -24.45 8.24
CA LEU A 442 -39.34 -24.18 7.35
C LEU A 442 -39.90 -25.47 6.74
N GLU A 443 -39.04 -26.36 6.26
CA GLU A 443 -39.42 -27.66 5.69
C GLU A 443 -40.05 -28.59 6.74
N ARG A 444 -39.53 -28.60 7.97
CA ARG A 444 -40.15 -29.32 9.10
C ARG A 444 -41.56 -28.78 9.38
N SER A 445 -41.72 -27.46 9.43
CA SER A 445 -43.03 -26.82 9.65
C SER A 445 -44.03 -27.10 8.50
N GLU A 446 -43.54 -27.20 7.26
CA GLU A 446 -44.35 -27.56 6.10
C GLU A 446 -44.79 -29.02 6.16
N ALA A 447 -43.89 -29.93 6.52
CA ALA A 447 -44.20 -31.36 6.69
C ALA A 447 -45.24 -31.59 7.80
N GLU A 448 -45.11 -30.88 8.93
CA GLU A 448 -46.09 -30.92 10.02
C GLU A 448 -47.45 -30.36 9.59
N SER A 449 -47.46 -29.22 8.88
CA SER A 449 -48.71 -28.59 8.38
C SER A 449 -49.43 -29.52 7.40
N ARG A 450 -48.71 -30.10 6.43
CA ARG A 450 -49.27 -31.08 5.48
C ARG A 450 -49.82 -32.31 6.19
N ARG A 451 -49.14 -32.80 7.24
CA ARG A 451 -49.63 -33.93 8.04
C ARG A 451 -50.95 -33.58 8.73
N ILE A 452 -51.05 -32.38 9.32
CA ILE A 452 -52.28 -31.90 9.97
C ILE A 452 -53.42 -31.77 8.95
N GLU A 453 -53.16 -31.22 7.77
CA GLU A 453 -54.16 -31.13 6.70
C GLU A 453 -54.64 -32.50 6.21
N GLN A 454 -53.74 -33.48 6.08
CA GLN A 454 -54.13 -34.86 5.75
C GLN A 454 -55.02 -35.49 6.83
N TYR A 455 -54.75 -35.23 8.11
CA TYR A 455 -55.63 -35.67 9.20
C TYR A 455 -56.99 -34.95 9.19
N LEU A 456 -57.03 -33.65 8.90
CA LEU A 456 -58.28 -32.88 8.80
C LEU A 456 -59.14 -33.32 7.60
N ASN A 457 -58.52 -33.53 6.43
CA ASN A 457 -59.24 -33.98 5.24
C ASN A 457 -59.74 -35.42 5.36
N SER A 458 -58.99 -36.30 6.05
CA SER A 458 -59.46 -37.68 6.31
C SER A 458 -60.55 -37.76 7.38
N SER A 459 -60.63 -36.79 8.29
CA SER A 459 -61.67 -36.73 9.34
C SER A 459 -62.96 -36.00 8.92
N GLN A 460 -62.99 -35.29 7.79
CA GLN A 460 -64.20 -34.64 7.26
C GLN A 460 -65.23 -35.59 6.59
N VAL A 461 -65.00 -36.90 6.56
CA VAL A 461 -65.93 -37.86 5.93
C VAL A 461 -67.11 -38.27 6.85
N HIS A 462 -67.13 -37.89 8.14
CA HIS A 462 -68.24 -38.23 9.04
C HIS A 462 -68.64 -37.10 10.00
N THR A 463 -69.49 -36.16 9.57
CA THR A 463 -70.57 -35.57 10.41
C THR A 463 -71.63 -34.89 9.54
N PRO A 464 -72.94 -35.20 9.68
CA PRO A 464 -73.99 -34.45 9.02
C PRO A 464 -74.40 -33.21 9.83
N SER A 465 -74.69 -32.13 9.12
CA SER A 465 -75.20 -30.84 9.60
C SER A 465 -76.46 -30.94 10.47
N PRO A 466 -76.59 -30.19 11.59
CA PRO A 466 -77.89 -29.97 12.20
C PRO A 466 -78.59 -28.74 11.63
N LYS A 467 -79.88 -28.92 11.35
CA LYS A 467 -80.81 -27.91 10.85
C LYS A 467 -81.27 -26.98 11.98
N ARG A 468 -81.51 -25.73 11.58
CA ARG A 468 -82.23 -24.66 12.26
C ARG A 468 -83.58 -25.13 12.83
N SER A 469 -83.91 -24.76 14.06
CA SER A 469 -85.29 -24.51 14.50
C SER A 469 -85.35 -23.60 15.73
N THR A 470 -86.42 -22.82 15.72
CA THR A 470 -86.86 -21.73 16.58
C THR A 470 -87.36 -22.19 17.95
N SER A 471 -87.20 -21.36 19.00
CA SER A 471 -88.29 -20.79 19.81
C SER A 471 -87.95 -20.60 21.30
N LEU A 472 -88.56 -19.53 21.82
CA LEU A 472 -88.96 -19.24 23.21
C LEU A 472 -87.94 -18.68 24.20
N ARG A 473 -88.47 -17.66 24.89
CA ARG A 473 -87.88 -16.67 25.77
C ARG A 473 -88.75 -16.70 27.02
N GLU A 474 -88.19 -16.99 28.18
CA GLU A 474 -88.74 -16.69 29.52
C GLU A 474 -87.56 -16.77 30.50
N THR A 475 -87.08 -15.61 30.98
CA THR A 475 -87.30 -15.01 32.32
C THR A 475 -86.72 -15.79 33.49
N GLY A 476 -85.79 -15.14 34.22
CA GLY A 476 -85.76 -15.23 35.68
C GLY A 476 -84.44 -15.64 36.33
N THR A 477 -83.84 -14.68 37.02
CA THR A 477 -83.16 -14.79 38.33
C THR A 477 -81.80 -15.51 38.45
N SER A 478 -80.77 -14.69 38.68
CA SER A 478 -79.61 -14.93 39.59
C SER A 478 -80.11 -15.30 41.03
N PRO A 479 -79.30 -15.78 42.00
CA PRO A 479 -77.84 -15.57 42.14
C PRO A 479 -76.98 -16.66 42.86
N GLN A 480 -75.66 -16.44 42.82
CA GLN A 480 -74.64 -16.59 43.89
C GLN A 480 -74.33 -17.93 44.63
N TYR A 481 -73.06 -17.96 45.07
CA TYR A 481 -72.34 -18.83 46.03
C TYR A 481 -71.81 -20.16 45.44
N SER A 482 -70.50 -20.33 45.25
CA SER A 482 -69.37 -20.38 46.20
C SER A 482 -69.22 -21.74 46.89
N ARG A 483 -67.94 -22.17 46.94
CA ARG A 483 -67.28 -22.98 47.98
C ARG A 483 -67.39 -24.50 47.82
N GLU A 484 -66.27 -25.16 47.49
CA GLU A 484 -65.34 -25.90 48.41
C GLU A 484 -65.92 -27.29 48.74
N THR A 485 -65.19 -28.40 48.85
CA THR A 485 -63.78 -28.73 49.11
C THR A 485 -63.62 -30.23 48.78
N GLU A 486 -62.48 -30.65 48.19
CA GLU A 486 -61.44 -31.54 48.79
C GLU A 486 -61.96 -32.94 49.21
N ASP A 487 -61.29 -34.05 48.90
CA ASP A 487 -59.98 -34.40 49.44
C ASP A 487 -59.54 -35.77 48.84
N THR A 488 -58.29 -35.97 48.39
CA THR A 488 -57.25 -36.85 48.98
C THR A 488 -56.47 -37.49 47.81
N ALA A 489 -55.17 -37.79 47.83
CA ALA A 489 -54.09 -37.60 48.79
C ALA A 489 -52.74 -37.77 48.07
N SER A 490 -51.70 -37.16 48.69
CA SER A 490 -50.33 -37.67 48.88
C SER A 490 -49.41 -37.87 47.67
N ILE A 491 -48.12 -37.53 47.68
CA ILE A 491 -47.17 -36.80 48.56
C ILE A 491 -45.86 -36.80 47.72
N ASP A 492 -45.15 -35.67 47.53
CA ASP A 492 -44.05 -35.15 48.40
C ASP A 492 -42.75 -35.97 48.22
N SER A 493 -41.51 -35.47 48.23
CA SER A 493 -40.83 -34.21 48.63
C SER A 493 -39.38 -34.35 48.06
N ASP A 494 -38.49 -33.37 47.93
CA ASP A 494 -37.83 -32.59 49.00
C ASP A 494 -36.99 -31.47 48.30
N PHE A 495 -37.23 -30.17 48.51
CA PHE A 495 -36.74 -29.26 49.59
C PHE A 495 -35.37 -28.57 49.27
N PRO A 496 -35.00 -27.35 49.75
CA PRO A 496 -35.81 -26.23 50.31
C PRO A 496 -35.19 -24.80 50.07
N PRO A 497 -35.36 -23.75 50.93
CA PRO A 497 -36.12 -22.54 50.54
C PRO A 497 -35.47 -21.17 50.93
N THR A 498 -36.20 -20.08 50.63
CA THR A 498 -36.35 -18.74 51.29
C THR A 498 -35.37 -18.31 52.42
N HIS A 499 -34.97 -17.03 52.59
CA HIS A 499 -35.82 -15.87 52.95
C HIS A 499 -34.95 -14.58 53.07
N GLY A 500 -35.55 -13.38 52.92
CA GLY A 500 -35.03 -12.15 53.53
C GLY A 500 -35.45 -10.83 52.88
N GLU A 501 -36.50 -10.18 53.41
CA GLU A 501 -36.79 -8.74 53.29
C GLU A 501 -36.07 -7.96 54.44
N PRO A 502 -35.90 -6.59 54.46
CA PRO A 502 -36.90 -5.54 54.14
C PRO A 502 -36.40 -4.23 53.43
N ALA A 503 -37.35 -3.31 53.17
CA ALA A 503 -37.36 -2.00 52.45
C ALA A 503 -36.47 -0.84 53.04
N PRO A 504 -36.58 0.50 52.72
CA PRO A 504 -37.29 1.31 51.67
C PRO A 504 -36.49 2.54 51.07
N SER A 505 -37.03 3.30 50.08
CA SER A 505 -37.19 4.81 50.09
C SER A 505 -37.22 5.56 48.73
N ALA A 506 -38.17 6.51 48.64
CA ALA A 506 -38.19 7.87 47.99
C ALA A 506 -38.01 8.03 46.45
N SER A 507 -38.58 9.00 45.72
CA SER A 507 -39.56 10.09 45.93
C SER A 507 -39.93 10.72 44.57
N GLN A 508 -41.12 11.34 44.50
CA GLN A 508 -41.75 12.03 43.36
C GLN A 508 -41.01 13.28 42.83
N GLY A 509 -41.27 13.65 41.58
CA GLY A 509 -41.03 15.01 41.04
C GLY A 509 -41.68 15.25 39.66
N ILE A 510 -42.56 16.24 39.58
CA ILE A 510 -43.37 16.71 38.43
C ILE A 510 -42.56 17.67 37.53
N PRO A 511 -42.91 17.89 36.25
CA PRO A 511 -42.64 19.18 35.62
C PRO A 511 -43.88 19.90 35.07
N GLN A 512 -43.86 21.23 35.22
CA GLN A 512 -44.90 22.18 34.84
C GLN A 512 -44.53 22.96 33.56
N ARG A 513 -45.58 23.41 32.85
CA ARG A 513 -45.66 24.10 31.54
C ARG A 513 -44.96 25.47 31.46
N SER A 514 -44.61 25.89 30.23
CA SER A 514 -45.19 27.05 29.47
C SER A 514 -44.30 27.38 28.24
N ASN A 515 -44.80 27.27 27.00
CA ASN A 515 -45.58 28.22 26.16
C ASN A 515 -44.71 29.16 25.27
N SER A 516 -44.72 28.92 23.95
CA SER A 516 -45.03 29.94 22.91
C SER A 516 -44.93 29.38 21.49
N SER A 517 -45.90 29.76 20.65
CA SER A 517 -45.99 29.60 19.17
C SER A 517 -46.21 31.02 18.59
N PRO A 518 -46.50 31.27 17.28
CA PRO A 518 -46.37 30.49 16.01
C PRO A 518 -45.85 31.34 14.80
N GLY A 519 -45.66 30.75 13.60
CA GLY A 519 -45.57 31.50 12.33
C GLY A 519 -44.97 30.74 11.11
N HIS A 520 -45.62 30.79 9.94
CA HIS A 520 -45.53 29.85 8.79
C HIS A 520 -44.71 30.28 7.55
N ARG A 521 -44.14 29.30 6.79
CA ARG A 521 -44.32 28.96 5.33
C ARG A 521 -43.12 28.13 4.78
N LYS A 522 -43.30 26.86 4.35
CA LYS A 522 -43.46 26.31 2.96
C LYS A 522 -42.27 26.63 2.02
N VAL A 523 -41.59 25.76 1.24
CA VAL A 523 -41.59 24.33 0.78
C VAL A 523 -40.11 24.05 0.37
N GLN A 524 -39.48 22.86 0.44
CA GLN A 524 -39.51 21.79 -0.58
C GLN A 524 -38.40 20.75 -0.29
N SER A 525 -38.73 19.46 -0.13
CA SER A 525 -37.81 18.37 -0.47
C SER A 525 -38.58 17.06 -0.70
N ASN A 526 -38.30 16.44 -1.84
CA ASN A 526 -38.80 15.14 -2.28
C ASN A 526 -37.88 14.02 -1.75
N ASN A 527 -38.53 12.90 -1.36
CA ASN A 527 -38.11 11.49 -1.50
C ASN A 527 -36.82 10.99 -0.80
N SER A 528 -36.71 9.78 -0.23
CA SER A 528 -37.66 8.70 0.07
C SER A 528 -36.92 7.56 0.81
N ILE A 529 -37.65 6.81 1.67
CA ILE A 529 -37.44 5.41 2.14
C ILE A 529 -36.19 5.12 3.00
N THR A 530 -36.20 5.12 4.34
CA THR A 530 -36.90 4.32 5.38
C THR A 530 -36.43 2.87 5.57
N ASN A 531 -35.68 2.64 6.66
CA ASN A 531 -35.66 1.39 7.40
C ASN A 531 -35.43 1.72 8.89
N LYS A 532 -36.47 1.59 9.73
CA LYS A 532 -36.43 1.24 11.16
C LYS A 532 -37.81 1.39 11.83
N ILE A 533 -38.02 0.50 12.81
CA ILE A 533 -38.98 0.50 13.94
C ILE A 533 -40.14 -0.50 13.80
N PHE A 534 -40.03 -1.62 14.52
CA PHE A 534 -41.16 -2.43 14.98
C PHE A 534 -41.27 -2.37 16.51
N GLY A 535 -42.51 -2.13 16.96
CA GLY A 535 -43.02 -2.29 18.33
C GLY A 535 -44.17 -1.29 18.61
N PRO A 536 -45.18 -1.64 19.41
CA PRO A 536 -46.10 -2.75 19.25
C PRO A 536 -47.58 -2.26 19.28
N ILE A 537 -48.40 -2.62 18.29
CA ILE A 537 -49.86 -2.38 18.37
C ILE A 537 -50.64 -3.62 17.94
N ARG A 538 -51.52 -4.02 18.87
CA ARG A 538 -52.52 -5.07 18.78
C ARG A 538 -53.63 -4.71 17.77
N HIS A 539 -54.17 -5.77 17.15
CA HIS A 539 -55.48 -5.84 16.49
C HIS A 539 -55.79 -4.81 15.38
N ALA A 540 -55.44 -5.16 14.15
CA ALA A 540 -56.21 -4.82 12.95
C ALA A 540 -56.05 -5.94 11.92
N ILE A 541 -56.72 -7.07 12.19
CA ILE A 541 -57.03 -8.05 11.15
C ILE A 541 -58.24 -7.47 10.43
N GLN A 542 -58.02 -6.86 9.27
CA GLN A 542 -59.04 -6.72 8.21
C GLN A 542 -58.36 -6.27 6.91
N GLY A 543 -58.36 -7.13 5.88
CA GLY A 543 -58.26 -6.67 4.49
C GLY A 543 -57.03 -7.02 3.65
N VAL A 544 -56.38 -8.18 3.83
CA VAL A 544 -55.66 -8.90 2.74
C VAL A 544 -55.86 -10.40 2.97
N ALA A 545 -57.10 -10.86 2.85
CA ALA A 545 -57.47 -12.25 3.01
C ALA A 545 -57.78 -12.84 1.63
N ASP A 546 -56.75 -12.96 0.79
CA ASP A 546 -56.72 -13.95 -0.29
C ASP A 546 -55.28 -14.14 -0.82
N VAL A 547 -54.35 -14.45 0.09
CA VAL A 547 -53.09 -15.08 -0.30
C VAL A 547 -53.10 -16.43 0.38
N ASP A 548 -53.23 -17.49 -0.41
CA ASP A 548 -53.12 -18.86 0.04
C ASP A 548 -51.91 -19.02 1.00
N PRO A 549 -52.15 -19.33 2.29
CA PRO A 549 -51.07 -19.49 3.28
C PRO A 549 -50.06 -20.57 2.87
N GLU A 550 -50.49 -21.60 2.14
CA GLU A 550 -49.60 -22.62 1.58
C GLU A 550 -48.66 -22.01 0.55
N ARG A 551 -49.19 -21.19 -0.37
CA ARG A 551 -48.40 -20.53 -1.41
C ARG A 551 -47.35 -19.60 -0.80
N THR A 552 -47.72 -18.83 0.22
CA THR A 552 -46.77 -17.96 0.94
C THR A 552 -45.63 -18.75 1.59
N ARG A 553 -45.94 -19.91 2.18
CA ARG A 553 -44.92 -20.82 2.74
C ARG A 553 -44.01 -21.42 1.67
N ARG A 554 -44.58 -21.92 0.58
CA ARG A 554 -43.82 -22.47 -0.56
C ARG A 554 -42.93 -21.42 -1.21
N ASP A 555 -43.41 -20.20 -1.36
CA ASP A 555 -42.64 -19.07 -1.89
C ASP A 555 -41.48 -18.71 -0.95
N LEU A 556 -41.68 -18.74 0.37
CA LEU A 556 -40.63 -18.48 1.36
C LEU A 556 -39.55 -19.57 1.33
N ILE A 557 -39.95 -20.84 1.23
CA ILE A 557 -39.02 -21.98 1.08
C ILE A 557 -38.23 -21.83 -0.23
N GLY A 558 -38.90 -21.52 -1.33
CA GLY A 558 -38.27 -21.28 -2.64
C GLY A 558 -37.22 -20.18 -2.59
N LYS A 559 -37.57 -19.01 -2.03
CA LYS A 559 -36.62 -17.89 -1.82
C LYS A 559 -35.45 -18.28 -0.92
N THR A 560 -35.69 -19.08 0.11
CA THR A 560 -34.64 -19.54 1.03
C THR A 560 -33.68 -20.50 0.32
N ARG A 561 -34.19 -21.42 -0.51
CA ARG A 561 -33.36 -22.32 -1.34
C ARG A 561 -32.52 -21.55 -2.35
N GLU A 562 -33.11 -20.58 -3.05
CA GLU A 562 -32.38 -19.71 -3.98
C GLU A 562 -31.27 -18.93 -3.27
N SER A 563 -31.57 -18.35 -2.10
CA SER A 563 -30.56 -17.66 -1.28
C SER A 563 -29.42 -18.59 -0.82
N ILE A 564 -29.71 -19.86 -0.52
CA ILE A 564 -28.70 -20.86 -0.18
C ILE A 564 -27.80 -21.14 -1.39
N GLU A 565 -28.37 -21.30 -2.58
CA GLU A 565 -27.59 -21.54 -3.81
C GLU A 565 -26.66 -20.35 -4.12
N GLN A 566 -27.17 -19.12 -4.00
CA GLN A 566 -26.37 -17.90 -4.16
C GLN A 566 -25.22 -17.83 -3.13
N LEU A 567 -25.48 -18.15 -1.86
CA LEU A 567 -24.48 -18.17 -0.81
C LEU A 567 -23.47 -19.32 -0.95
N GLN A 568 -23.86 -20.46 -1.53
CA GLN A 568 -22.94 -21.55 -1.86
C GLN A 568 -21.94 -21.13 -2.95
N GLN A 569 -22.43 -20.44 -3.99
CA GLN A 569 -21.54 -19.87 -5.01
C GLN A 569 -20.60 -18.81 -4.41
N ALA A 570 -21.13 -17.96 -3.52
CA ALA A 570 -20.33 -16.97 -2.79
C ALA A 570 -19.27 -17.61 -1.89
N GLN A 571 -19.61 -18.71 -1.21
CA GLN A 571 -18.68 -19.47 -0.37
C GLN A 571 -17.47 -19.93 -1.19
N VAL A 572 -17.72 -20.60 -2.33
CA VAL A 572 -16.65 -21.10 -3.21
C VAL A 572 -15.77 -19.96 -3.71
N ALA A 573 -16.38 -18.84 -4.12
CA ALA A 573 -15.62 -17.65 -4.52
C ALA A 573 -14.78 -17.09 -3.37
N SER A 574 -15.34 -16.98 -2.15
CA SER A 574 -14.62 -16.47 -0.99
C SER A 574 -13.46 -17.36 -0.53
N GLU A 575 -13.59 -18.68 -0.66
CA GLU A 575 -12.54 -19.65 -0.37
C GLU A 575 -11.35 -19.47 -1.32
N HIS A 576 -11.63 -19.37 -2.62
CA HIS A 576 -10.63 -19.11 -3.64
C HIS A 576 -9.97 -17.74 -3.46
N ASP A 577 -10.77 -16.68 -3.24
CA ASP A 577 -10.28 -15.32 -3.04
C ASP A 577 -9.32 -15.21 -1.85
N VAL A 578 -9.60 -15.92 -0.74
CA VAL A 578 -8.72 -15.92 0.42
C VAL A 578 -7.37 -16.57 0.09
N GLN A 579 -7.39 -17.71 -0.61
CA GLN A 579 -6.17 -18.42 -1.01
C GLN A 579 -5.33 -17.58 -1.97
N ASP A 580 -5.94 -17.02 -3.02
CA ASP A 580 -5.29 -16.15 -3.99
C ASP A 580 -4.70 -14.91 -3.33
N ALA A 581 -5.48 -14.25 -2.46
CA ALA A 581 -5.01 -13.08 -1.74
C ALA A 581 -3.81 -13.41 -0.84
N SER A 582 -3.88 -14.50 -0.08
CA SER A 582 -2.79 -14.95 0.78
C SER A 582 -1.52 -15.26 -0.01
N LEU A 583 -1.63 -16.02 -1.09
CA LEU A 583 -0.49 -16.40 -1.93
C LEU A 583 0.14 -15.20 -2.63
N SER A 584 -0.69 -14.34 -3.22
CA SER A 584 -0.24 -13.14 -3.91
C SER A 584 0.45 -12.16 -2.96
N ILE A 585 -0.14 -11.92 -1.79
CA ILE A 585 0.44 -11.03 -0.78
C ILE A 585 1.75 -11.61 -0.25
N LEU A 586 1.85 -12.92 0.01
CA LEU A 586 3.14 -13.52 0.44
C LEU A 586 4.23 -13.36 -0.60
N THR A 587 3.89 -13.55 -1.88
CA THR A 587 4.80 -13.35 -3.00
C THR A 587 5.26 -11.90 -3.08
N ASP A 588 4.31 -10.96 -2.98
CA ASP A 588 4.59 -9.53 -3.02
C ASP A 588 5.41 -9.06 -1.83
N LEU A 589 5.15 -9.59 -0.62
CA LEU A 589 5.94 -9.31 0.58
C LEU A 589 7.38 -9.79 0.45
N LYS A 590 7.62 -10.95 -0.17
CA LYS A 590 8.98 -11.44 -0.47
C LYS A 590 9.70 -10.49 -1.43
N ARG A 591 9.03 -10.07 -2.53
CA ARG A 591 9.59 -9.08 -3.47
C ARG A 591 9.89 -7.77 -2.76
N PHE A 592 8.92 -7.22 -2.03
CA PHE A 592 9.05 -5.96 -1.31
C PHE A 592 10.16 -6.03 -0.26
N GLN A 593 10.35 -7.16 0.41
CA GLN A 593 11.45 -7.33 1.35
C GLN A 593 12.81 -7.22 0.65
N ALA A 594 12.98 -7.82 -0.53
CA ALA A 594 14.20 -7.68 -1.32
C ALA A 594 14.42 -6.23 -1.80
N ASP A 595 13.35 -5.59 -2.32
CA ASP A 595 13.40 -4.17 -2.73
C ASP A 595 13.81 -3.25 -1.57
N LYS A 596 13.27 -3.50 -0.38
CA LYS A 596 13.56 -2.74 0.84
C LYS A 596 15.01 -2.90 1.29
N GLU A 597 15.57 -4.11 1.21
CA GLU A 597 16.98 -4.36 1.55
C GLU A 597 17.93 -3.69 0.55
N GLU A 598 17.59 -3.74 -0.74
CA GLU A 598 18.33 -3.06 -1.81
C GLU A 598 18.24 -1.53 -1.68
N ASP A 599 17.07 -0.98 -1.34
CA ASP A 599 16.91 0.44 -1.04
C ASP A 599 17.79 0.88 0.13
N LEU A 600 17.74 0.15 1.24
CA LEU A 600 18.58 0.40 2.43
C LEU A 600 20.06 0.40 2.06
N ARG A 601 20.50 -0.63 1.33
CA ARG A 601 21.88 -0.72 0.85
C ARG A 601 22.24 0.51 0.00
N ARG A 602 21.39 0.90 -0.94
CA ARG A 602 21.62 1.99 -1.88
C ARG A 602 21.82 3.33 -1.18
N TYR A 603 20.91 3.74 -0.30
CA TYR A 603 21.02 5.05 0.35
C TYR A 603 22.09 5.08 1.45
N MET A 604 22.40 3.95 2.09
CA MET A 604 23.54 3.85 3.01
C MET A 604 24.88 3.97 2.27
N LEU A 605 24.98 3.38 1.07
CA LEU A 605 26.15 3.55 0.19
C LEU A 605 26.28 5.00 -0.28
N ALA A 606 25.17 5.65 -0.63
CA ALA A 606 25.17 7.07 -1.01
C ALA A 606 25.63 7.97 0.16
N TYR A 607 25.18 7.67 1.38
CA TYR A 607 25.64 8.33 2.60
C TYR A 607 27.16 8.20 2.78
N ALA A 608 27.69 6.98 2.72
CA ALA A 608 29.12 6.73 2.88
C ALA A 608 29.96 7.39 1.77
N LYS A 609 29.53 7.30 0.52
CA LYS A 609 30.21 7.92 -0.63
C LYS A 609 30.30 9.44 -0.49
N SER A 610 29.20 10.09 -0.10
CA SER A 610 29.16 11.55 0.09
C SER A 610 30.16 11.99 1.16
N GLN A 611 30.25 11.26 2.27
CA GLN A 611 31.22 11.51 3.35
C GLN A 611 32.68 11.33 2.88
N ILE A 612 32.96 10.26 2.13
CA ILE A 612 34.30 10.00 1.59
C ILE A 612 34.72 11.10 0.61
N GLU A 613 33.82 11.51 -0.28
CA GLU A 613 34.07 12.57 -1.25
C GLU A 613 34.37 13.91 -0.57
N TRP A 614 33.54 14.28 0.42
CA TRP A 614 33.78 15.43 1.28
C TRP A 614 35.16 15.36 1.96
N ALA A 615 35.51 14.23 2.59
CA ALA A 615 36.78 14.08 3.27
C ALA A 615 37.99 14.18 2.33
N LYS A 616 37.89 13.61 1.12
CA LYS A 616 38.94 13.70 0.09
C LYS A 616 39.17 15.14 -0.37
N LYS A 617 38.10 15.86 -0.72
CA LYS A 617 38.15 17.26 -1.17
C LYS A 617 38.77 18.18 -0.11
N ASN A 618 38.41 17.97 1.15
CA ASN A 618 39.02 18.67 2.28
C ASN A 618 40.51 18.31 2.40
N GLN A 619 40.86 17.02 2.42
CA GLN A 619 42.24 16.59 2.58
C GLN A 619 43.16 17.15 1.49
N GLU A 620 42.71 17.12 0.23
CA GLU A 620 43.45 17.68 -0.91
C GLU A 620 43.75 19.17 -0.70
N THR A 621 42.72 19.97 -0.42
CA THR A 621 42.89 21.42 -0.27
C THR A 621 43.78 21.77 0.92
N TRP A 622 43.64 21.05 2.05
CA TRP A 622 44.48 21.28 3.23
C TRP A 622 45.93 20.80 3.07
N LYS A 623 46.18 19.79 2.24
CA LYS A 623 47.55 19.40 1.86
C LYS A 623 48.22 20.49 1.03
N GLU A 624 47.50 21.13 0.12
CA GLU A 624 48.01 22.25 -0.66
C GLU A 624 48.31 23.47 0.23
N ALA A 625 47.44 23.76 1.21
CA ALA A 625 47.71 24.78 2.22
C ALA A 625 48.96 24.47 3.05
N LYS A 626 49.10 23.23 3.52
CA LYS A 626 50.30 22.78 4.25
C LYS A 626 51.57 22.97 3.40
N ALA A 627 51.53 22.59 2.12
CA ALA A 627 52.68 22.75 1.24
C ALA A 627 53.10 24.21 1.04
N GLU A 628 52.16 25.16 1.13
CA GLU A 628 52.48 26.60 1.11
C GLU A 628 53.06 27.08 2.45
N ILE A 629 52.51 26.60 3.57
CA ILE A 629 53.02 26.88 4.91
C ILE A 629 54.46 26.39 5.08
N ASP A 630 54.80 25.22 4.55
CA ASP A 630 56.14 24.65 4.63
C ASP A 630 57.20 25.48 3.86
N LYS A 631 56.79 26.49 3.07
CA LYS A 631 57.68 27.44 2.38
C LYS A 631 57.95 28.73 3.17
N ILE A 632 57.35 28.90 4.34
CA ILE A 632 57.59 30.07 5.18
C ILE A 632 59.06 30.03 5.62
N ASP A 633 59.81 31.10 5.33
CA ASP A 633 61.20 31.21 5.76
C ASP A 633 61.26 31.25 7.29
N GLU A 634 61.98 30.32 7.91
CA GLU A 634 62.35 30.42 9.32
C GLU A 634 63.38 31.54 9.47
N SER A 635 62.93 32.70 9.95
CA SER A 635 63.79 33.85 10.24
C SER A 635 64.70 33.63 11.44
#